data_AF-A0A6H2A308-F1
#
_entry.id   AF-A0A6H2A308-F1
#
_cell.length_a   1.000
_cell.length_b   1.000
_cell.length_c   1.000
_cell.angle_alpha   90.00
_cell.angle_beta   90.00
_cell.angle_gamma   90.00
#
_symmetry.space_group_name_H-M   'P 1'
#
loop_
_entity.id
_entity.type
_entity.pdbx_description
1 polymer ?
#
loop_
_entity_poly.entity_id
_entity_poly.type
_entity_poly.pdbx_seq_one_letter_code
_entity_poly.pdbx_strand_id
1 'polypeptide(L)'
;MKFRARKEGNRLEYNRELVAVYLSRFKDQTIFKIEIKRPQRTESQPLRAYYFGKVLPDFMDHLGYEKEDKLEFHMQLKMLYFDPQPDKHGFKITPTVFSKQSKVPVDKKVEFVEWVKRLAAREGCYIPNAGEV
;
A
#
# COMPACT_ATOMS: atom_id res chain seq x y z
N MET A 1 20.94 5.12 6.69
CA MET A 1 22.10 4.99 5.78
C MET A 1 21.67 4.22 4.54
N LYS A 2 22.03 4.66 3.33
CA LYS A 2 21.69 3.97 2.07
C LYS A 2 22.97 3.71 1.29
N PHE A 3 23.34 2.45 1.14
CA PHE A 3 24.39 2.04 0.21
C PHE A 3 23.74 1.51 -1.05
N ARG A 4 24.39 1.75 -2.20
CA ARG A 4 23.99 1.09 -3.44
C ARG A 4 24.68 -0.26 -3.48
N ALA A 5 23.87 -1.31 -3.63
CA ALA A 5 24.35 -2.65 -3.84
C ALA A 5 23.71 -3.20 -5.13
N ARG A 6 24.48 -3.98 -5.90
CA ARG A 6 24.03 -4.63 -7.13
C ARG A 6 24.15 -6.14 -6.96
N LYS A 7 23.20 -6.88 -7.53
CA LYS A 7 23.31 -8.34 -7.67
C LYS A 7 24.11 -8.66 -8.93
N GLU A 8 25.14 -9.48 -8.79
CA GLU A 8 25.90 -10.05 -9.90
C GLU A 8 25.93 -11.58 -9.73
N GLY A 9 25.16 -12.30 -10.56
CA GLY A 9 24.91 -13.73 -10.34
C GLY A 9 24.29 -13.98 -8.95
N ASN A 10 24.99 -14.75 -8.11
CA ASN A 10 24.62 -15.02 -6.71
C ASN A 10 25.44 -14.19 -5.70
N ARG A 11 26.14 -13.15 -6.15
CA ARG A 11 26.94 -12.25 -5.30
C ARG A 11 26.28 -10.88 -5.14
N LEU A 12 26.48 -10.28 -3.97
CA LEU A 12 26.11 -8.89 -3.68
C LEU A 12 27.36 -8.03 -3.82
N GLU A 13 27.39 -7.17 -4.82
CA GLU A 13 28.40 -6.14 -4.97
C GLU A 13 27.97 -4.87 -4.25
N TYR A 14 28.85 -4.29 -3.45
CA TYR A 14 28.62 -3.02 -2.77
C TYR A 14 29.96 -2.31 -2.56
N ASN A 15 29.93 -1.00 -2.33
CA ASN A 15 31.14 -0.24 -2.04
C ASN A 15 31.69 -0.62 -0.65
N ARG A 16 32.69 -1.52 -0.62
CA ARG A 16 33.29 -2.05 0.61
C ARG A 16 34.00 -0.98 1.42
N GLU A 17 34.70 -0.05 0.78
CA GLU A 17 35.43 1.04 1.44
C GLU A 17 34.47 1.94 2.20
N LEU A 18 33.37 2.34 1.55
CA LEU A 18 32.36 3.18 2.17
C LEU A 18 31.71 2.46 3.34
N VAL A 19 31.37 1.18 3.20
CA VAL A 19 30.82 0.37 4.30
C VAL A 19 31.81 0.28 5.46
N ALA A 20 33.09 0.05 5.20
CA ALA A 20 34.13 -0.03 6.23
C ALA A 20 34.28 1.29 7.00
N VAL A 21 34.28 2.44 6.32
CA VAL A 21 34.33 3.79 6.94
C VAL A 21 33.15 4.04 7.88
N TYR A 22 31.98 3.46 7.59
CA TYR A 22 30.83 3.58 8.49
C TYR A 22 30.86 2.56 9.62
N LEU A 23 31.30 1.32 9.36
CA LEU A 23 31.43 0.28 10.39
C LEU A 23 32.46 0.68 11.45
N SER A 24 33.53 1.39 11.08
CA SER A 24 34.56 1.88 12.01
C SER A 24 34.04 2.87 13.06
N ARG A 25 32.81 3.38 12.92
CA ARG A 25 32.17 4.28 13.89
C ARG A 25 31.48 3.53 15.04
N PHE A 26 31.31 2.21 14.90
CA PHE A 26 30.66 1.37 15.90
C PHE A 26 31.72 0.61 16.70
N LYS A 27 31.38 0.25 17.94
CA LYS A 27 32.27 -0.59 18.76
C LYS A 27 32.38 -1.97 18.13
N ASP A 28 33.51 -2.62 18.38
CA ASP A 28 33.68 -4.02 18.00
C ASP A 28 32.54 -4.87 18.59
N GLN A 29 32.11 -5.88 17.82
CA GLN A 29 30.99 -6.77 18.15
C GLN A 29 29.59 -6.15 18.16
N THR A 30 29.41 -4.93 17.64
CA THR A 30 28.07 -4.36 17.45
C THR A 30 27.24 -5.24 16.50
N ILE A 31 26.07 -5.70 16.96
CA ILE A 31 25.17 -6.54 16.16
C ILE A 31 24.35 -5.63 15.22
N PHE A 32 24.45 -5.88 13.92
CA PHE A 32 23.65 -5.17 12.91
C PHE A 32 22.54 -6.05 12.37
N LYS A 33 21.32 -5.51 12.33
CA LYS A 33 20.21 -6.09 11.57
C LYS A 33 20.23 -5.53 10.15
N ILE A 34 20.58 -6.37 9.17
CA ILE A 34 20.60 -5.99 7.75
C ILE A 34 19.28 -6.43 7.12
N GLU A 35 18.58 -5.49 6.47
CA GLU A 35 17.30 -5.75 5.78
C GLU A 35 17.41 -5.35 4.31
N ILE A 36 17.21 -6.32 3.40
CA ILE A 36 17.18 -6.07 1.95
C ILE A 36 15.73 -5.81 1.56
N LYS A 37 15.38 -4.55 1.30
CA LYS A 37 14.05 -4.16 0.82
C LYS A 37 14.06 -4.03 -0.70
N ARG A 38 13.20 -4.79 -1.37
CA ARG A 38 12.91 -4.55 -2.80
C ARG A 38 12.09 -3.25 -2.91
N PRO A 39 12.47 -2.30 -3.77
CA PRO A 39 11.61 -1.14 -4.03
C PRO A 39 10.30 -1.65 -4.64
N GLN A 40 9.21 -1.53 -3.89
CA GLN A 40 7.88 -1.80 -4.38
C GLN A 40 7.34 -0.53 -5.03
N ARG A 41 6.68 -0.69 -6.17
CA ARG A 41 5.91 0.41 -6.75
C ARG A 41 4.82 0.77 -5.74
N THR A 42 4.69 2.05 -5.45
CA THR A 42 3.61 2.58 -4.60
C THR A 42 2.57 3.31 -5.43
N GLU A 43 2.93 3.87 -6.58
CA GLU A 43 1.97 4.48 -7.50
C GLU A 43 1.41 3.44 -8.49
N SER A 44 0.08 3.42 -8.61
CA SER A 44 -0.62 2.70 -9.68
C SER A 44 -1.80 3.56 -10.14
N GLN A 45 -1.56 4.36 -11.18
CA GLN A 45 -2.60 5.19 -11.78
C GLN A 45 -3.74 4.36 -12.39
N PRO A 46 -3.49 3.25 -13.13
CA PRO A 46 -4.57 2.43 -13.67
C PRO A 46 -5.48 1.84 -12.58
N LEU A 47 -4.90 1.33 -11.49
CA LEU A 47 -5.67 0.77 -10.38
C LEU A 47 -6.48 1.84 -9.65
N ARG A 48 -5.91 3.03 -9.47
CA ARG A 48 -6.62 4.17 -8.88
C ARG A 48 -7.81 4.61 -9.75
N ALA A 49 -7.60 4.70 -11.06
CA ALA A 49 -8.63 5.07 -12.01
C ALA A 49 -9.78 4.05 -12.01
N TYR A 50 -9.45 2.76 -12.09
CA TYR A 50 -10.42 1.68 -11.99
C TYR A 50 -11.19 1.70 -10.66
N TYR A 51 -10.49 1.87 -9.53
CA TYR A 51 -11.14 1.91 -8.22
C TYR A 51 -12.14 3.07 -8.09
N PHE A 52 -11.73 4.30 -8.39
CA PHE A 52 -12.62 5.47 -8.23
C PHE A 52 -13.59 5.68 -9.39
N GLY A 53 -13.34 5.07 -10.55
CA GLY A 53 -14.17 5.19 -11.75
C GLY A 53 -15.22 4.09 -11.88
N LYS A 54 -14.97 2.90 -11.31
CA LYS A 54 -15.87 1.75 -11.45
C LYS A 54 -16.22 1.07 -10.12
N VAL A 55 -15.21 0.61 -9.38
CA VAL A 55 -15.45 -0.20 -8.17
C VAL A 55 -16.22 0.56 -7.10
N LEU A 56 -15.77 1.75 -6.76
CA LEU A 56 -16.38 2.55 -5.70
C LEU A 56 -17.77 3.08 -6.11
N PRO A 57 -17.97 3.67 -7.31
CA PRO A 57 -19.29 4.09 -7.75
C PRO A 57 -20.31 2.95 -7.83
N ASP A 58 -19.98 1.84 -8.49
CA ASP A 58 -20.93 0.72 -8.65
C ASP A 58 -21.37 0.17 -7.29
N PHE A 59 -20.44 0.10 -6.32
CA PHE A 59 -20.78 -0.36 -4.98
C PHE A 59 -21.65 0.64 -4.19
N MET A 60 -21.33 1.93 -4.31
CA MET A 60 -22.13 3.00 -3.69
C MET A 60 -23.56 3.03 -4.24
N ASP A 61 -23.68 3.02 -5.56
CA ASP A 61 -24.96 3.07 -6.27
C ASP A 61 -25.83 1.86 -5.88
N HIS A 62 -25.23 0.68 -5.74
CA HIS A 62 -25.92 -0.54 -5.28
C HIS A 62 -26.47 -0.42 -3.85
N LEU A 63 -25.73 0.24 -2.95
CA LEU A 63 -26.14 0.45 -1.57
C LEU A 63 -27.02 1.71 -1.38
N GLY A 64 -27.28 2.47 -2.45
CA GLY A 64 -28.10 3.67 -2.42
C GLY A 64 -27.42 4.90 -1.81
N TYR A 65 -26.09 4.96 -1.81
CA TYR A 65 -25.34 6.16 -1.40
C TYR A 65 -25.33 7.22 -2.49
N GLU A 66 -25.29 8.49 -2.08
CA GLU A 66 -25.19 9.60 -3.01
C GLU A 66 -23.74 9.82 -3.47
N LYS A 67 -23.55 10.43 -4.65
CA LYS A 67 -22.21 10.69 -5.21
C LYS A 67 -21.34 11.57 -4.30
N GLU A 68 -21.96 12.38 -3.46
CA GLU A 68 -21.34 13.29 -2.51
C GLU A 68 -20.66 12.51 -1.37
N ASP A 69 -21.19 11.35 -1.01
CA ASP A 69 -20.70 10.48 0.07
C ASP A 69 -19.42 9.72 -0.32
N LYS A 70 -18.95 9.88 -1.55
CA LYS A 70 -17.87 9.07 -2.14
C LYS A 70 -16.60 9.03 -1.30
N LEU A 71 -16.20 10.17 -0.73
CA LEU A 71 -15.00 10.23 0.09
C LEU A 71 -15.20 9.60 1.47
N GLU A 72 -16.40 9.75 2.04
CA GLU A 72 -16.76 9.16 3.33
C GLU A 72 -16.90 7.65 3.22
N PHE A 73 -17.61 7.15 2.21
CA PHE A 73 -17.74 5.73 1.93
C PHE A 73 -16.37 5.08 1.69
N HIS A 74 -15.49 5.73 0.91
CA HIS A 74 -14.10 5.29 0.77
C HIS A 74 -13.37 5.26 2.13
N MET A 75 -13.60 6.23 3.02
CA MET A 75 -13.00 6.23 4.35
C MET A 75 -13.48 5.05 5.19
N GLN A 76 -14.78 4.79 5.21
CA GLN A 76 -15.38 3.67 5.93
C GLN A 76 -14.81 2.33 5.46
N LEU A 77 -14.73 2.11 4.14
CA LEU A 77 -14.12 0.90 3.57
C LEU A 77 -12.66 0.71 4.02
N LYS A 78 -11.88 1.80 4.08
CA LYS A 78 -10.50 1.71 4.60
C LYS A 78 -10.46 1.41 6.09
N MET A 79 -11.36 1.98 6.88
CA MET A 79 -11.42 1.70 8.32
C MET A 79 -11.73 0.22 8.57
N LEU A 80 -12.69 -0.34 7.83
CA LEU A 80 -13.02 -1.76 7.89
C LEU A 80 -11.86 -2.68 7.46
N TYR A 81 -11.12 -2.29 6.41
CA TYR A 81 -10.03 -3.13 5.89
C TYR A 81 -8.74 -3.03 6.71
N PHE A 82 -8.32 -1.83 7.11
CA PHE A 82 -7.06 -1.62 7.83
C PHE A 82 -7.20 -1.76 9.35
N ASP A 83 -8.43 -1.79 9.86
CA ASP A 83 -8.77 -1.92 11.28
C ASP A 83 -7.84 -1.10 12.19
N PRO A 84 -7.83 0.24 12.03
CA PRO A 84 -6.92 1.09 12.78
C PRO A 84 -7.24 1.03 14.26
N GLN A 85 -6.32 0.45 15.03
CA GLN A 85 -6.44 0.40 16.48
C GLN A 85 -6.29 1.79 17.11
N PRO A 86 -7.04 2.10 18.18
CA PRO A 86 -6.88 3.35 18.92
C PRO A 86 -5.49 3.42 19.56
N ASP A 87 -4.89 4.61 19.53
CA ASP A 87 -3.64 4.95 20.20
C ASP A 87 -3.84 6.07 21.24
N LYS A 88 -2.75 6.45 21.93
CA LYS A 88 -2.77 7.45 23.02
C LYS A 88 -3.12 8.88 22.55
N HIS A 89 -3.15 9.13 21.24
CA HIS A 89 -3.45 10.41 20.61
C HIS A 89 -4.75 10.36 19.77
N GLY A 90 -5.46 9.24 19.74
CA GLY A 90 -6.69 9.03 18.98
C GLY A 90 -6.62 7.78 18.09
N PHE A 91 -7.45 7.71 17.05
CA PHE A 91 -7.35 6.61 16.07
C PHE A 91 -6.09 6.75 15.23
N LYS A 92 -5.37 5.64 15.02
CA LYS A 92 -4.23 5.59 14.10
C LYS A 92 -4.68 6.05 12.71
N ILE A 93 -3.95 7.01 12.12
CA ILE A 93 -4.26 7.57 10.80
C ILE A 93 -4.42 6.43 9.78
N THR A 94 -5.63 6.21 9.30
CA THR A 94 -5.94 5.22 8.26
C THR A 94 -5.08 5.50 7.02
N PRO A 95 -4.40 4.50 6.45
CA PRO A 95 -3.51 4.72 5.32
C PRO A 95 -4.22 5.41 4.15
N THR A 96 -3.59 6.41 3.55
CA THR A 96 -4.08 6.99 2.30
C THR A 96 -3.72 6.04 1.15
N VAL A 97 -4.65 5.19 0.72
CA VAL A 97 -4.39 4.09 -0.24
C VAL A 97 -4.01 4.61 -1.63
N PHE A 98 -4.66 5.65 -2.12
CA PHE A 98 -4.50 6.12 -3.51
C PHE A 98 -4.05 7.59 -3.63
N SER A 99 -3.52 8.19 -2.55
CA SER A 99 -2.91 9.52 -2.62
C SER A 99 -1.56 9.48 -3.35
N LYS A 100 -1.12 10.62 -3.89
CA LYS A 100 0.22 10.74 -4.50
C LYS A 100 1.34 10.46 -3.49
N GLN A 101 1.10 10.76 -2.22
CA GLN A 101 2.04 10.56 -1.11
C GLN A 101 1.87 9.19 -0.43
N SER A 102 1.03 8.31 -0.98
CA SER A 102 0.74 7.00 -0.42
C SER A 102 2.01 6.15 -0.33
N LYS A 103 2.31 5.67 0.88
CA LYS A 103 3.39 4.71 1.13
C LYS A 103 2.90 3.25 1.03
N VAL A 104 1.63 3.04 0.71
CA VAL A 104 1.05 1.70 0.57
C VAL A 104 1.61 1.05 -0.70
N PRO A 105 2.18 -0.17 -0.63
CA PRO A 105 2.63 -0.90 -1.82
C PRO A 105 1.49 -1.23 -2.76
N VAL A 106 1.74 -1.26 -4.08
CA VAL A 106 0.71 -1.59 -5.07
C VAL A 106 0.06 -2.94 -4.80
N ASP A 107 0.80 -3.96 -4.37
CA ASP A 107 0.24 -5.28 -4.03
C ASP A 107 -0.84 -5.18 -2.94
N LYS A 108 -0.60 -4.34 -1.92
CA LYS A 108 -1.57 -4.06 -0.85
C LYS A 108 -2.76 -3.23 -1.34
N LYS A 109 -2.59 -2.40 -2.37
CA LYS A 109 -3.70 -1.69 -3.02
C LYS A 109 -4.57 -2.64 -3.83
N VAL A 110 -3.97 -3.59 -4.54
CA VAL A 110 -4.69 -4.64 -5.28
C VAL A 110 -5.49 -5.49 -4.29
N GLU A 111 -4.87 -5.93 -3.20
CA GLU A 111 -5.55 -6.68 -2.14
C GLU A 111 -6.75 -5.92 -1.55
N PHE A 112 -6.60 -4.61 -1.32
CA PHE A 112 -7.70 -3.75 -0.89
C PHE A 112 -8.84 -3.68 -1.92
N VAL A 113 -8.54 -3.49 -3.20
CA VAL A 113 -9.57 -3.43 -4.27
C VAL A 113 -10.30 -4.77 -4.39
N GLU A 114 -9.59 -5.89 -4.37
CA GLU A 114 -10.20 -7.23 -4.40
C GLU A 114 -10.99 -7.54 -3.12
N TRP A 115 -10.59 -6.99 -1.98
CA TRP A 115 -11.40 -7.06 -0.77
C TRP A 115 -12.71 -6.27 -0.92
N VAL A 116 -12.69 -5.05 -1.47
CA VAL A 116 -13.90 -4.25 -1.73
C VAL A 116 -14.83 -4.96 -2.71
N LYS A 117 -14.29 -5.53 -3.80
CA LYS A 117 -15.09 -6.31 -4.76
C LYS A 117 -15.76 -7.53 -4.13
N ARG A 118 -15.04 -8.24 -3.25
CA ARG A 118 -15.62 -9.37 -2.50
C ARG A 118 -16.69 -8.92 -1.52
N LEU A 119 -16.53 -7.76 -0.90
CA LEU A 119 -17.55 -7.17 -0.04
C LEU A 119 -18.79 -6.80 -0.85
N ALA A 120 -18.63 -6.12 -1.98
CA ALA A 120 -19.71 -5.79 -2.90
C ALA A 120 -20.46 -7.05 -3.38
N ALA A 121 -19.74 -8.10 -3.74
CA ALA A 121 -20.33 -9.38 -4.15
C ALA A 121 -21.16 -10.04 -3.02
N ARG A 122 -20.76 -9.89 -1.75
CA ARG A 122 -21.56 -10.38 -0.60
C ARG A 122 -22.86 -9.61 -0.44
N GLU A 123 -22.87 -8.33 -0.80
CA GLU A 123 -24.06 -7.48 -0.85
C GLU A 123 -24.89 -7.69 -2.13
N GLY A 124 -24.46 -8.58 -3.03
CA GLY A 124 -25.14 -8.86 -4.30
C GLY A 124 -24.78 -7.92 -5.46
N CYS A 125 -23.74 -7.11 -5.32
CA CYS A 125 -23.23 -6.21 -6.36
C CYS A 125 -22.12 -6.89 -7.18
N TYR A 126 -22.33 -7.05 -8.49
CA TYR A 126 -21.27 -7.50 -9.40
C TYR A 126 -20.45 -6.30 -9.91
N ILE A 127 -19.14 -6.36 -9.71
CA ILE A 127 -18.21 -5.35 -10.19
C ILE A 127 -17.24 -6.01 -11.18
N PRO A 128 -17.27 -5.64 -12.47
CA PRO A 128 -16.43 -6.26 -13.50
C PRO A 128 -14.95 -5.97 -13.27
N ASN A 129 -14.07 -6.87 -13.72
CA ASN A 129 -12.62 -6.66 -13.63
C ASN A 129 -12.15 -5.51 -14.53
N ALA A 130 -10.99 -4.93 -14.24
CA ALA A 130 -10.47 -3.80 -15.03
C ALA A 130 -10.28 -4.08 -16.54
N GLY A 131 -10.14 -5.35 -16.94
CA GLY A 131 -10.06 -5.75 -18.35
C GLY A 131 -11.40 -6.04 -19.03
N GLU A 132 -12.50 -5.97 -18.28
CA GLU A 132 -13.88 -6.16 -18.74
C GLU A 132 -14.64 -4.83 -18.87
N VAL A 133 -13.99 -3.70 -18.52
CA VAL A 133 -14.54 -2.33 -18.52
C VAL A 133 -14.10 -1.56 -19.76
#